data_AF-A0AAN8ETK5-F1
#
_entry.id   AF-A0AAN8ETK5-F1
#
_cell.length_a   1.000
_cell.length_b   1.000
_cell.length_c   1.000
_cell.angle_alpha   90.00
_cell.angle_beta   90.00
_cell.angle_gamma   90.00
#
_symmetry.space_group_name_H-M   'P 1'
#
loop_
_entity.id
_entity.type
_entity.pdbx_description
1 polymer ?
#
loop_
_entity_poly.entity_id
_entity_poly.type
_entity_poly.pdbx_seq_one_letter_code
_entity_poly.pdbx_strand_id
1 'polypeptide(L)'
;SPADAPPRVSQRLRVLGSLLVIMFVFIATAVFVRVPLEPLAFFCVTMAKIVTINSFGAVLQGSLFGMAGLLPASYTTPVMSGQGMAGSFAAFAMICAIASGSDLPDAAFGYFITACVVIFLSILCYVLLPKLEFFQFYQEKNRKPSPENSVILMNPESGAESADPSGRQDVSVGKIFKKIWLLALSVCFTFTVTIGTFPAITADTKSTLARGSWERYFIPVSCFLLFNLSDWAGRSLTAFCMWVSPEP
;
A
#
# COMPACT_ATOMS: atom_id res chain seq x y z
N SER A 1 -15.86 -30.46 20.31
CA SER A 1 -14.89 -29.51 20.92
C SER A 1 -14.45 -28.56 19.82
N PRO A 2 -14.92 -27.30 19.79
CA PRO A 2 -14.42 -26.36 18.80
C PRO A 2 -13.01 -25.96 19.24
N ALA A 3 -12.02 -26.49 18.52
CA ALA A 3 -10.62 -26.14 18.72
C ALA A 3 -10.45 -24.63 18.59
N ASP A 4 -9.70 -24.07 19.53
CA ASP A 4 -9.36 -22.66 19.68
C ASP A 4 -8.93 -22.04 18.34
N ALA A 5 -9.83 -21.26 17.73
CA ALA A 5 -9.42 -20.29 16.75
C ALA A 5 -8.55 -19.26 17.50
N PRO A 6 -7.30 -19.01 17.06
CA PRO A 6 -6.44 -18.04 17.74
C PRO A 6 -7.17 -16.70 17.83
N PRO A 7 -7.02 -15.95 18.94
CA PRO A 7 -7.72 -14.69 19.13
C PRO A 7 -7.44 -13.81 17.92
N ARG A 8 -8.49 -13.45 17.18
CA ARG A 8 -8.38 -12.58 16.01
C ARG A 8 -7.81 -11.25 16.51
N VAL A 9 -6.51 -11.06 16.31
CA VAL A 9 -5.82 -9.82 16.69
C VAL A 9 -6.62 -8.65 16.13
N SER A 10 -7.05 -7.75 17.02
CA SER A 10 -7.91 -6.62 16.65
C SER A 10 -7.30 -5.86 15.46
N GLN A 11 -8.09 -5.55 14.44
CA GLN A 11 -7.62 -4.80 13.27
C GLN A 11 -6.93 -3.48 13.69
N ARG A 12 -7.41 -2.85 14.77
CA ARG A 12 -6.78 -1.66 15.35
C ARG A 12 -5.37 -1.92 15.86
N LEU A 13 -5.17 -3.05 16.53
CA LEU A 13 -3.86 -3.45 17.03
C LEU A 13 -2.90 -3.80 15.87
N ARG A 14 -3.41 -4.41 14.79
CA ARG A 14 -2.60 -4.71 13.60
C ARG A 14 -2.12 -3.44 12.89
N VAL A 15 -3.03 -2.50 12.63
CA VAL A 15 -2.69 -1.23 11.94
C VAL A 15 -1.79 -0.35 12.82
N LEU A 16 -2.21 -0.06 14.05
CA LEU A 16 -1.43 0.79 14.95
C LEU A 16 -0.08 0.17 15.30
N GLY A 17 -0.05 -1.14 15.58
CA GLY A 17 1.19 -1.87 15.84
C GLY A 17 2.16 -1.81 14.67
N SER A 18 1.68 -2.02 13.44
CA SER A 18 2.53 -1.91 12.24
C SER A 18 3.09 -0.50 12.03
N LEU A 19 2.28 0.55 12.22
CA LEU A 19 2.73 1.95 12.11
C LEU A 19 3.79 2.28 13.17
N LEU A 20 3.61 1.84 14.42
CA LEU A 20 4.56 2.08 15.50
C LEU A 20 5.90 1.39 15.25
N VAL A 21 5.89 0.14 14.77
CA VAL A 21 7.14 -0.57 14.43
C VAL A 21 7.86 0.11 13.27
N ILE A 22 7.14 0.48 12.21
CA ILE A 22 7.72 1.21 11.07
C ILE A 22 8.32 2.54 11.52
N MET A 23 7.61 3.30 12.37
CA MET A 23 8.11 4.55 12.96
C MET A 23 9.40 4.34 13.74
N PHE A 24 9.45 3.33 14.61
CA PHE A 24 10.65 2.99 15.39
C PHE A 24 11.84 2.68 14.48
N VAL A 25 11.65 1.88 13.42
CA VAL A 25 12.72 1.55 12.48
C VAL A 25 13.20 2.81 11.74
N PHE A 26 12.32 3.72 11.36
CA PHE A 26 12.72 4.98 10.71
C PHE A 26 13.49 5.90 11.65
N ILE A 27 13.09 6.04 12.91
CA ILE A 27 13.83 6.79 13.93
C ILE A 27 15.22 6.18 14.12
N ALA A 28 15.30 4.85 14.29
CA ALA A 28 16.58 4.16 14.38
C ALA A 28 17.45 4.47 13.15
N THR A 29 16.86 4.42 11.95
CA THR A 29 17.61 4.70 10.71
C THR A 29 18.11 6.13 10.65
N ALA A 30 17.33 7.13 11.07
CA ALA A 30 17.78 8.51 11.16
C ALA A 30 19.02 8.68 12.08
N VAL A 31 19.05 7.97 13.21
CA VAL A 31 20.21 7.97 14.12
C VAL A 31 21.41 7.27 13.47
N PHE A 32 21.18 6.11 12.84
CA PHE A 32 22.23 5.32 12.20
C PHE A 32 22.88 6.01 10.99
N VAL A 33 22.21 6.95 10.32
CA VAL A 33 22.78 7.72 9.19
C VAL A 33 24.04 8.50 9.59
N ARG A 34 24.17 8.89 10.87
CA ARG A 34 25.34 9.64 11.37
C ARG A 34 26.39 8.76 12.04
N VAL A 35 26.15 7.45 12.16
CA VAL A 35 27.06 6.52 12.84
C VAL A 35 27.91 5.81 11.80
N PRO A 36 29.24 5.98 11.81
CA PRO A 36 30.12 5.20 10.94
C PRO A 36 30.11 3.74 11.42
N LEU A 37 29.62 2.85 10.57
CA LEU A 37 29.60 1.40 10.78
C LEU A 37 30.52 0.70 9.80
N GLU A 38 31.04 -0.45 10.20
CA GLU A 38 31.78 -1.33 9.29
C GLU A 38 30.87 -1.78 8.12
N PRO A 39 31.37 -1.90 6.87
CA PRO A 39 30.53 -2.15 5.69
C PRO A 39 29.64 -3.39 5.80
N LEU A 40 30.16 -4.49 6.37
CA LEU A 40 29.39 -5.73 6.55
C LEU A 40 28.25 -5.52 7.58
N ALA A 41 28.55 -4.88 8.71
CA ALA A 41 27.57 -4.57 9.74
C ALA A 41 26.50 -3.60 9.22
N PHE A 42 26.89 -2.57 8.47
CA PHE A 42 25.98 -1.64 7.83
C PHE A 42 25.02 -2.35 6.87
N PHE A 43 25.55 -3.25 6.04
CA PHE A 43 24.75 -4.04 5.11
C PHE A 43 23.74 -4.94 5.83
N CYS A 44 24.20 -5.75 6.79
CA CYS A 44 23.32 -6.65 7.53
C CYS A 44 22.22 -5.90 8.30
N VAL A 45 22.57 -4.81 8.99
CA VAL A 45 21.61 -3.98 9.72
C VAL A 45 20.61 -3.34 8.77
N THR A 46 21.06 -2.83 7.63
CA THR A 46 20.17 -2.22 6.63
C THR A 46 19.22 -3.25 6.03
N MET A 47 19.70 -4.45 5.70
CA MET A 47 18.86 -5.53 5.20
C MET A 47 17.81 -5.97 6.23
N ALA A 48 18.20 -6.12 7.50
CA ALA A 48 17.27 -6.46 8.57
C ALA A 48 16.16 -5.40 8.73
N LYS A 49 16.51 -4.11 8.63
CA LYS A 49 15.54 -3.00 8.65
C LYS A 49 14.59 -3.07 7.45
N ILE A 50 15.11 -3.28 6.25
CA ILE A 50 14.29 -3.37 5.02
C ILE A 50 13.30 -4.53 5.12
N VAL A 51 13.74 -5.72 5.57
CA VAL A 51 12.87 -6.89 5.76
C VAL A 51 11.78 -6.58 6.80
N THR A 52 12.14 -5.92 7.90
CA THR A 52 11.19 -5.53 8.95
C THR A 52 10.15 -4.54 8.42
N ILE A 53 10.59 -3.47 7.74
CA ILE A 53 9.70 -2.46 7.16
C ILE A 53 8.76 -3.10 6.14
N ASN A 54 9.25 -3.94 5.23
CA ASN A 54 8.42 -4.58 4.22
C ASN A 54 7.41 -5.56 4.84
N SER A 55 7.80 -6.29 5.88
CA SER A 55 6.91 -7.23 6.58
C SER A 55 5.75 -6.51 7.27
N PHE A 56 6.04 -5.48 8.07
CA PHE A 56 5.01 -4.69 8.73
C PHE A 56 4.24 -3.81 7.74
N GLY A 57 4.88 -3.36 6.67
CA GLY A 57 4.26 -2.66 5.54
C GLY A 57 3.22 -3.52 4.83
N ALA A 58 3.51 -4.81 4.61
CA ALA A 58 2.54 -5.75 4.05
C ALA A 58 1.35 -5.98 4.99
N VAL A 59 1.59 -6.06 6.32
CA VAL A 59 0.52 -6.15 7.31
C VAL A 59 -0.35 -4.89 7.33
N LEU A 60 0.27 -3.71 7.26
CA LEU A 60 -0.42 -2.41 7.20
C LEU A 60 -1.27 -2.30 5.94
N GLN A 61 -0.66 -2.56 4.77
CA GLN A 61 -1.31 -2.49 3.47
C GLN A 61 -2.50 -3.46 3.41
N GLY A 62 -2.29 -4.73 3.79
CA GLY A 62 -3.37 -5.72 3.82
C GLY A 62 -4.51 -5.35 4.78
N SER A 63 -4.19 -4.73 5.92
CA SER A 63 -5.20 -4.28 6.88
C SER A 63 -5.97 -3.06 6.37
N LEU A 64 -5.30 -2.10 5.70
CA LEU A 64 -5.92 -0.93 5.07
C LEU A 64 -6.86 -1.33 3.94
N PHE A 65 -6.44 -2.22 3.04
CA PHE A 65 -7.32 -2.75 1.98
C PHE A 65 -8.47 -3.57 2.55
N GLY A 66 -8.24 -4.33 3.62
CA GLY A 66 -9.30 -5.05 4.34
C GLY A 66 -10.35 -4.11 4.95
N MET A 67 -9.96 -2.91 5.41
CA MET A 67 -10.89 -1.89 5.89
C MET A 67 -11.58 -1.15 4.73
N ALA A 68 -10.85 -0.80 3.67
CA ALA A 68 -11.40 -0.16 2.48
C ALA A 68 -12.45 -1.04 1.77
N GLY A 69 -12.26 -2.36 1.78
CA GLY A 69 -13.23 -3.32 1.23
C GLY A 69 -14.55 -3.43 2.00
N LEU A 70 -14.64 -2.87 3.21
CA LEU A 70 -15.91 -2.75 3.96
C LEU A 70 -16.69 -1.48 3.59
N LEU A 71 -16.05 -0.55 2.90
CA LEU A 71 -16.62 0.71 2.42
C LEU A 71 -16.97 0.57 0.93
N PRO A 72 -17.81 1.46 0.37
CA PRO A 72 -18.10 1.49 -1.06
C PRO A 72 -16.82 1.46 -1.91
N ALA A 73 -16.87 0.84 -3.10
CA ALA A 73 -15.69 0.63 -3.96
C ALA A 73 -14.90 1.92 -4.26
N SER A 74 -15.57 3.08 -4.24
CA SER A 74 -14.97 4.42 -4.36
C SER A 74 -13.87 4.71 -3.32
N TYR A 75 -13.87 4.08 -2.14
CA TYR A 75 -12.86 4.32 -1.09
C TYR A 75 -11.56 3.53 -1.28
N THR A 76 -11.56 2.47 -2.10
CA THR A 76 -10.33 1.72 -2.41
C THR A 76 -9.41 2.53 -3.34
N THR A 77 -9.99 3.35 -4.22
CA THR A 77 -9.25 4.12 -5.22
C THR A 77 -8.37 5.22 -4.61
N PRO A 78 -8.82 6.05 -3.64
CA PRO A 78 -7.95 6.98 -2.91
C PRO A 78 -6.80 6.28 -2.19
N VAL A 79 -7.02 5.10 -1.61
CA VAL A 79 -5.96 4.33 -0.95
C VAL A 79 -4.90 3.91 -1.96
N MET A 80 -5.31 3.37 -3.12
CA MET A 80 -4.38 2.99 -4.20
C MET A 80 -3.66 4.20 -4.81
N SER A 81 -4.38 5.30 -5.04
CA SER A 81 -3.81 6.55 -5.58
C SER A 81 -2.78 7.15 -4.62
N GLY A 82 -3.06 7.13 -3.31
CA GLY A 82 -2.12 7.58 -2.27
C GLY A 82 -0.79 6.82 -2.28
N GLN A 83 -0.80 5.52 -2.58
CA GLN A 83 0.44 4.74 -2.71
C GLN A 83 1.30 5.20 -3.90
N GLY A 84 0.71 5.39 -5.07
CA GLY A 84 1.42 5.90 -6.26
C GLY A 84 1.91 7.35 -6.08
N MET A 85 1.13 8.18 -5.39
CA MET A 85 1.51 9.55 -5.03
C MET A 85 2.72 9.58 -4.09
N ALA A 86 2.77 8.70 -3.09
CA ALA A 86 3.91 8.61 -2.17
C ALA A 86 5.22 8.28 -2.90
N GLY A 87 5.18 7.40 -3.90
CA GLY A 87 6.33 7.09 -4.76
C GLY A 87 6.77 8.28 -5.60
N SER A 88 5.83 9.04 -6.15
CA SER A 88 6.11 10.28 -6.90
C SER A 88 6.74 11.35 -6.01
N PHE A 89 6.25 11.50 -4.78
CA PHE A 89 6.82 12.39 -3.77
C PHE A 89 8.27 12.01 -3.42
N ALA A 90 8.55 10.72 -3.22
CA ALA A 90 9.90 10.22 -2.94
C ALA A 90 10.87 10.51 -4.11
N ALA A 91 10.42 10.30 -5.35
CA ALA A 91 11.21 10.61 -6.55
C ALA A 91 11.49 12.11 -6.69
N PHE A 92 10.48 12.96 -6.44
CA PHE A 92 10.65 14.42 -6.45
C PHE A 92 11.64 14.89 -5.39
N ALA A 93 11.51 14.38 -4.16
CA ALA A 93 12.46 14.68 -3.11
C ALA A 93 13.88 14.28 -3.54
N MET A 94 14.07 13.10 -4.18
CA MET A 94 15.39 12.62 -4.67
C MET A 94 16.03 13.61 -5.66
N ILE A 95 15.22 14.15 -6.56
CA ILE A 95 15.66 15.18 -7.50
C ILE A 95 16.07 16.46 -6.73
N CYS A 96 15.28 16.89 -5.75
CA CYS A 96 15.60 18.06 -4.92
C CYS A 96 16.90 17.89 -4.12
N ALA A 97 17.17 16.68 -3.57
CA ALA A 97 18.39 16.40 -2.84
C ALA A 97 19.63 16.51 -3.74
N ILE A 98 19.55 15.96 -4.96
CA ILE A 98 20.63 16.06 -5.95
C ILE A 98 20.81 17.52 -6.40
N ALA A 99 19.71 18.25 -6.61
CA ALA A 99 19.72 19.66 -7.00
C ALA A 99 20.29 20.60 -5.94
N SER A 100 20.07 20.29 -4.67
CA SER A 100 20.57 21.10 -3.55
C SER A 100 22.07 20.90 -3.31
N GLY A 101 22.69 19.88 -3.90
CA GLY A 101 24.10 19.55 -3.67
C GLY A 101 24.43 19.18 -2.23
N SER A 102 23.42 18.81 -1.43
CA SER A 102 23.58 18.43 -0.02
C SER A 102 24.41 17.15 0.10
N ASP A 103 25.24 17.07 1.13
CA ASP A 103 25.94 15.83 1.48
C ASP A 103 24.92 14.68 1.67
N LEU A 104 25.26 13.49 1.16
CA LEU A 104 24.40 12.30 1.24
C LEU A 104 23.83 12.04 2.66
N PRO A 105 24.60 12.10 3.76
CA PRO A 105 24.07 11.89 5.10
C PRO A 105 23.10 12.98 5.56
N ASP A 106 23.28 14.24 5.14
CA ASP A 106 22.38 15.34 5.50
C ASP A 106 21.05 15.23 4.74
N ALA A 107 21.11 14.91 3.44
CA ALA A 107 19.93 14.60 2.65
C ALA A 107 19.16 13.42 3.28
N ALA A 108 19.83 12.29 3.49
CA ALA A 108 19.24 11.07 4.05
C ALA A 108 18.60 11.31 5.43
N PHE A 109 19.23 12.12 6.28
CA PHE A 109 18.65 12.51 7.55
C PHE A 109 17.31 13.26 7.35
N GLY A 110 17.27 14.23 6.43
CA GLY A 110 16.03 14.94 6.06
C GLY A 110 14.91 14.01 5.58
N TYR A 111 15.23 12.99 4.77
CA TYR A 111 14.25 11.97 4.35
C TYR A 111 13.66 11.20 5.51
N PHE A 112 14.50 10.73 6.42
CA PHE A 112 14.00 9.92 7.52
C PHE A 112 13.19 10.75 8.52
N ILE A 113 13.55 12.01 8.73
CA ILE A 113 12.75 12.94 9.54
C ILE A 113 11.39 13.21 8.89
N THR A 114 11.35 13.52 7.59
CA THR A 114 10.08 13.73 6.88
C THR A 114 9.19 12.47 6.91
N ALA A 115 9.78 11.28 6.73
CA ALA A 115 9.07 10.02 6.89
C ALA A 115 8.49 9.83 8.30
N CYS A 116 9.25 10.18 9.35
CA CYS A 116 8.76 10.12 10.74
C CYS A 116 7.55 11.04 10.95
N VAL A 117 7.59 12.28 10.43
CA VAL A 117 6.47 13.23 10.51
C VAL A 117 5.23 12.68 9.79
N VAL A 118 5.39 12.14 8.58
CA VAL A 118 4.28 11.56 7.80
C VAL A 118 3.66 10.36 8.52
N ILE A 119 4.47 9.49 9.13
CA ILE A 119 3.97 8.34 9.91
C ILE A 119 3.26 8.81 11.18
N PHE A 120 3.79 9.80 11.88
CA PHE A 120 3.14 10.38 13.05
C PHE A 120 1.77 10.97 12.69
N LEU A 121 1.68 11.74 11.61
CA LEU A 121 0.41 12.23 11.07
C LEU A 121 -0.53 11.08 10.70
N SER A 122 -0.01 10.01 10.10
CA SER A 122 -0.79 8.82 9.77
C SER A 122 -1.37 8.13 11.01
N ILE A 123 -0.61 8.06 12.11
CA ILE A 123 -1.07 7.55 13.41
C ILE A 123 -2.18 8.46 13.97
N LEU A 124 -1.98 9.77 13.94
CA LEU A 124 -2.98 10.73 14.41
C LEU A 124 -4.29 10.62 13.62
N CYS A 125 -4.20 10.58 12.28
CA CYS A 125 -5.33 10.33 11.39
C CYS A 125 -6.03 9.01 11.74
N TYR A 126 -5.28 7.94 12.02
CA TYR A 126 -5.85 6.64 12.40
C TYR A 126 -6.58 6.68 13.74
N VAL A 127 -6.07 7.40 14.73
CA VAL A 127 -6.71 7.56 16.05
C VAL A 127 -7.95 8.44 15.99
N LEU A 128 -7.95 9.45 15.10
CA LEU A 128 -9.10 10.31 14.83
C LEU A 128 -10.18 9.62 13.99
N LEU A 129 -9.81 8.68 13.11
CA LEU A 129 -10.72 7.95 12.22
C LEU A 129 -11.94 7.32 12.93
N PRO A 130 -11.81 6.59 14.05
CA PRO A 130 -12.96 6.03 14.77
C PRO A 130 -13.80 7.07 15.52
N LYS A 131 -13.35 8.32 15.66
CA LYS A 131 -14.11 9.42 16.27
C LYS A 131 -15.06 10.09 15.27
N LEU A 132 -14.89 9.86 13.97
CA LEU A 132 -15.78 10.38 12.93
C LEU A 132 -17.09 9.58 12.91
N GLU A 133 -18.22 10.28 13.05
CA GLU A 133 -19.57 9.69 13.08
C GLU A 133 -19.86 8.85 11.81
N PHE A 134 -19.34 9.28 10.67
CA PHE A 134 -19.46 8.57 9.39
C PHE A 134 -18.81 7.17 9.40
N PHE A 135 -17.63 7.04 10.01
CA PHE A 135 -16.94 5.75 10.10
C PHE A 135 -17.66 4.79 11.07
N GLN A 136 -18.22 5.32 12.15
CA GLN A 136 -19.05 4.55 13.09
C GLN A 136 -20.32 4.04 12.42
N PHE A 137 -21.00 4.89 11.64
CA PHE A 137 -22.23 4.53 10.92
C PHE A 137 -22.01 3.36 9.95
N TYR A 138 -20.97 3.40 9.11
CA TYR A 138 -20.68 2.29 8.18
C TYR A 138 -20.16 1.03 8.88
N GLN A 139 -19.41 1.17 9.97
CA GLN A 139 -18.96 0.02 10.76
C GLN A 139 -20.13 -0.68 11.46
N GLU A 140 -21.11 0.08 11.96
CA GLU A 140 -22.31 -0.46 12.60
C GLU A 140 -23.31 -1.03 11.59
N LYS A 141 -23.49 -0.39 10.43
CA LYS A 141 -24.31 -0.89 9.32
C LYS A 141 -23.78 -2.20 8.73
N ASN A 142 -22.45 -2.41 8.69
CA ASN A 142 -21.87 -3.69 8.27
C ASN A 142 -21.86 -4.74 9.40
N ARG A 143 -21.93 -4.32 10.67
CA ARG A 143 -21.98 -5.23 11.83
C ARG A 143 -23.39 -5.76 12.11
N LYS A 144 -24.44 -4.99 11.81
CA LYS A 144 -25.84 -5.46 11.79
C LYS A 144 -26.16 -5.90 10.37
N PRO A 145 -26.26 -7.19 10.04
CA PRO A 145 -26.71 -7.58 8.71
C PRO A 145 -28.14 -7.08 8.54
N SER A 146 -28.34 -5.99 7.80
CA SER A 146 -29.68 -5.61 7.36
C SER A 146 -30.15 -6.67 6.36
N PRO A 147 -31.37 -7.22 6.51
CA PRO A 147 -31.91 -8.24 5.61
C PRO A 147 -32.00 -7.81 4.14
N GLU A 148 -31.79 -6.53 3.80
CA GLU A 148 -31.75 -6.03 2.42
C GLU A 148 -30.53 -6.46 1.61
N ASN A 149 -29.35 -6.63 2.24
CA ASN A 149 -28.13 -7.03 1.49
C ASN A 149 -28.17 -8.49 1.02
N SER A 150 -29.04 -9.33 1.59
CA SER A 150 -29.31 -10.69 1.12
C SER A 150 -30.25 -10.73 -0.10
N VAL A 151 -31.04 -9.69 -0.35
CA VAL A 151 -32.02 -9.69 -1.45
C VAL A 151 -31.37 -9.30 -2.79
N ILE A 152 -30.38 -8.41 -2.76
CA ILE A 152 -29.69 -7.94 -3.99
C ILE A 152 -28.75 -9.02 -4.57
N LEU A 153 -28.29 -9.99 -3.76
CA LEU A 153 -27.45 -11.09 -4.25
C LEU A 153 -28.23 -12.27 -4.85
N MET A 154 -29.56 -12.23 -4.83
CA MET A 154 -30.40 -13.41 -5.05
C MET A 154 -31.48 -13.19 -6.12
N ASN A 155 -31.09 -12.82 -7.33
CA ASN A 155 -31.82 -13.15 -8.57
C ASN A 155 -30.86 -12.96 -9.76
N PRO A 156 -30.66 -13.96 -10.66
CA PRO A 156 -31.75 -14.56 -11.43
C PRO A 156 -31.77 -16.11 -11.40
N GLU A 157 -33.00 -16.63 -11.37
CA GLU A 157 -33.40 -17.94 -11.91
C GLU A 157 -32.67 -19.20 -11.41
N SER A 158 -33.21 -19.84 -10.38
CA SER A 158 -33.69 -21.24 -10.45
C SER A 158 -34.07 -21.79 -9.07
N GLY A 159 -35.24 -22.43 -8.99
CA GLY A 159 -35.52 -23.59 -8.14
C GLY A 159 -35.60 -23.35 -6.63
N ALA A 160 -36.84 -23.37 -6.13
CA ALA A 160 -37.13 -23.49 -4.71
C ALA A 160 -36.38 -24.66 -4.05
N GLU A 161 -35.77 -24.43 -2.89
CA GLU A 161 -35.76 -25.37 -1.76
C GLU A 161 -35.30 -24.68 -0.45
N SER A 162 -36.10 -24.93 0.59
CA SER A 162 -36.07 -24.57 2.02
C SER A 162 -34.84 -23.87 2.63
N ALA A 163 -35.10 -22.74 3.28
CA ALA A 163 -34.17 -21.98 4.12
C ALA A 163 -33.95 -22.61 5.51
N ASP A 164 -32.67 -22.84 5.86
CA ASP A 164 -32.18 -22.99 7.24
C ASP A 164 -31.41 -21.69 7.61
N PRO A 165 -31.78 -20.95 8.68
CA PRO A 165 -31.20 -19.65 9.01
C PRO A 165 -29.87 -19.71 9.79
N SER A 166 -29.17 -20.85 9.83
CA SER A 166 -28.05 -21.10 10.77
C SER A 166 -26.64 -21.11 10.17
N GLY A 167 -26.49 -20.84 8.87
CA GLY A 167 -25.20 -20.97 8.17
C GLY A 167 -24.37 -19.69 8.17
N ARG A 168 -23.37 -19.60 9.05
CA ARG A 168 -22.21 -18.72 8.81
C ARG A 168 -21.62 -19.11 7.45
N GLN A 169 -21.92 -18.36 6.40
CA GLN A 169 -21.30 -18.56 5.09
C GLN A 169 -19.80 -18.34 5.25
N ASP A 170 -19.05 -19.42 5.42
CA ASP A 170 -17.61 -19.40 5.29
C ASP A 170 -17.33 -19.19 3.80
N VAL A 171 -17.19 -17.93 3.41
CA VAL A 171 -16.86 -17.56 2.04
C VAL A 171 -15.48 -18.13 1.77
N SER A 172 -15.45 -19.31 1.15
CA SER A 172 -14.23 -20.07 0.93
C SER A 172 -13.23 -19.22 0.14
N VAL A 173 -12.11 -18.86 0.80
CA VAL A 173 -11.01 -18.09 0.21
C VAL A 173 -10.52 -18.73 -1.09
N GLY A 174 -10.55 -20.07 -1.17
CA GLY A 174 -10.19 -20.81 -2.38
C GLY A 174 -11.13 -20.56 -3.56
N LYS A 175 -12.44 -20.40 -3.32
CA LYS A 175 -13.41 -20.06 -4.38
C LYS A 175 -13.20 -18.64 -4.90
N ILE A 176 -12.94 -17.69 -3.99
CA ILE A 176 -12.60 -16.30 -4.37
C ILE A 176 -11.32 -16.30 -5.21
N PHE A 177 -10.27 -16.99 -4.73
CA PHE A 177 -8.99 -17.08 -5.44
C PHE A 177 -9.16 -17.65 -6.85
N LYS A 178 -9.92 -18.74 -7.01
CA LYS A 178 -10.21 -19.32 -8.32
C LYS A 178 -10.94 -18.35 -9.26
N LYS A 179 -11.78 -17.47 -8.73
CA LYS A 179 -12.50 -16.43 -9.48
C LYS A 179 -11.58 -15.29 -9.95
N ILE A 180 -10.60 -14.90 -9.13
CA ILE A 180 -9.70 -13.77 -9.44
C ILE A 180 -8.33 -14.19 -9.98
N TRP A 181 -8.05 -15.49 -10.10
CA TRP A 181 -6.72 -16.01 -10.40
C TRP A 181 -6.11 -15.44 -11.68
N LEU A 182 -6.91 -15.28 -12.74
CA LEU A 182 -6.44 -14.71 -14.00
C LEU A 182 -6.01 -13.24 -13.84
N LEU A 183 -6.79 -12.45 -13.10
CA LEU A 183 -6.47 -11.05 -12.82
C LEU A 183 -5.23 -10.95 -11.91
N ALA A 184 -5.14 -11.79 -10.88
CA ALA A 184 -4.00 -11.85 -9.98
C ALA A 184 -2.70 -12.27 -10.71
N LEU A 185 -2.78 -13.24 -11.62
CA LEU A 185 -1.66 -13.69 -12.44
C LEU A 185 -1.20 -12.60 -13.39
N SER A 186 -2.15 -11.92 -14.07
CA SER A 186 -1.83 -10.78 -14.93
C SER A 186 -1.07 -9.69 -14.18
N VAL A 187 -1.59 -9.27 -13.01
CA VAL A 187 -0.94 -8.25 -12.17
C VAL A 187 0.43 -8.71 -11.69
N CYS A 188 0.55 -9.96 -11.25
CA CYS A 188 1.83 -10.54 -10.82
C CYS A 188 2.87 -10.55 -11.96
N PHE A 189 2.46 -10.95 -13.16
CA PHE A 189 3.33 -10.96 -14.33
C PHE A 189 3.77 -9.54 -14.69
N THR A 190 2.84 -8.57 -14.71
CA THR A 190 3.18 -7.16 -14.94
C THR A 190 4.21 -6.66 -13.92
N PHE A 191 3.99 -6.87 -12.62
CA PHE A 191 4.97 -6.46 -11.60
C PHE A 191 6.31 -7.18 -11.74
N THR A 192 6.30 -8.46 -12.09
CA THR A 192 7.53 -9.26 -12.29
C THR A 192 8.34 -8.73 -13.46
N VAL A 193 7.69 -8.47 -14.60
CA VAL A 193 8.34 -7.89 -15.78
C VAL A 193 8.87 -6.49 -15.45
N THR A 194 8.07 -5.67 -14.76
CA THR A 194 8.50 -4.32 -14.36
C THR A 194 9.71 -4.35 -13.45
N ILE A 195 9.71 -5.15 -12.36
CA ILE A 195 10.84 -5.26 -11.42
C ILE A 195 12.06 -5.95 -12.06
N GLY A 196 11.86 -6.85 -13.02
CA GLY A 196 12.97 -7.48 -13.75
C GLY A 196 13.62 -6.54 -14.76
N THR A 197 12.82 -5.73 -15.45
CA THR A 197 13.28 -4.75 -16.45
C THR A 197 13.88 -3.52 -15.77
N PHE A 198 13.28 -3.09 -14.67
CA PHE A 198 13.63 -1.90 -13.91
C PHE A 198 14.06 -2.29 -12.50
N PRO A 199 15.28 -1.93 -12.01
CA PRO A 199 16.18 -0.88 -12.49
C PRO A 199 17.36 -1.38 -13.33
N ALA A 200 17.52 -2.70 -13.55
CA ALA A 200 18.72 -3.29 -14.13
C ALA A 200 19.04 -2.75 -15.54
N ILE A 201 18.05 -2.72 -16.44
CA ILE A 201 18.23 -2.23 -17.82
C ILE A 201 18.41 -0.71 -17.81
N THR A 202 17.71 -0.04 -16.90
CA THR A 202 17.69 1.42 -16.83
C THR A 202 18.96 2.01 -16.22
N ALA A 203 19.60 1.31 -15.27
CA ALA A 203 20.89 1.68 -14.71
C ALA A 203 22.04 1.55 -15.71
N ASP A 204 21.94 0.59 -16.64
CA ASP A 204 22.91 0.42 -17.74
C ASP A 204 22.67 1.38 -18.92
N THR A 205 21.50 2.02 -18.98
CA THR A 205 21.16 2.96 -20.05
C THR A 205 21.83 4.30 -19.79
N LYS A 206 22.97 4.55 -20.46
CA LYS A 206 23.66 5.84 -20.43
C LYS A 206 23.09 6.79 -21.47
N SER A 207 22.94 8.07 -21.11
CA SER A 207 22.53 9.10 -22.05
C SER A 207 23.64 9.34 -23.08
N THR A 208 23.40 8.99 -24.34
CA THR A 208 24.37 9.17 -25.43
C THR A 208 24.53 10.64 -25.86
N LEU A 209 23.64 11.54 -25.43
CA LEU A 209 23.60 12.94 -25.89
C LEU A 209 24.01 13.96 -24.83
N ALA A 210 24.07 13.59 -23.54
CA ALA A 210 24.28 14.56 -22.45
C ALA A 210 25.69 14.47 -21.84
N ARG A 211 26.62 15.26 -22.40
CA ARG A 211 27.85 15.64 -21.68
C ARG A 211 27.46 16.58 -20.52
N GLY A 212 27.45 16.10 -19.26
CA GLY A 212 27.35 16.97 -18.08
C GLY A 212 26.44 16.47 -16.94
N SER A 213 25.91 17.40 -16.13
CA SER A 213 25.17 17.15 -14.88
C SER A 213 23.89 16.28 -15.04
N TRP A 214 23.37 16.15 -16.27
CA TRP A 214 22.15 15.39 -16.59
C TRP A 214 22.25 13.89 -16.31
N GLU A 215 23.45 13.29 -16.35
CA GLU A 215 23.62 11.87 -15.98
C GLU A 215 23.14 11.58 -14.54
N ARG A 216 23.28 12.56 -13.63
CA ARG A 216 22.83 12.43 -12.23
C ARG A 216 21.31 12.56 -12.08
N TYR A 217 20.65 13.26 -13.00
CA TYR A 217 19.19 13.46 -12.97
C TYR A 217 18.43 12.44 -13.82
N PHE A 218 19.09 11.81 -14.80
CA PHE A 218 18.44 10.87 -15.72
C PHE A 218 17.74 9.73 -14.97
N ILE A 219 18.43 9.10 -14.01
CA ILE A 219 17.86 7.98 -13.25
C ILE A 219 16.67 8.45 -12.37
N PRO A 220 16.81 9.47 -11.50
CA PRO A 220 15.66 9.95 -10.72
C PRO A 220 14.47 10.43 -11.54
N VAL A 221 14.71 11.10 -12.68
CA VAL A 221 13.65 11.72 -13.49
C VAL A 221 13.00 10.71 -14.45
N SER A 222 13.78 10.10 -15.33
CA SER A 222 13.25 9.22 -16.37
C SER A 222 12.79 7.88 -15.81
N CYS A 223 13.33 7.48 -14.67
CA CYS A 223 13.19 6.13 -14.17
C CYS A 223 12.26 6.14 -12.95
N PHE A 224 12.59 6.88 -11.89
CA PHE A 224 11.74 6.92 -10.70
C PHE A 224 10.51 7.81 -10.87
N LEU A 225 10.68 9.07 -11.31
CA LEU A 225 9.56 10.01 -11.39
C LEU A 225 8.55 9.60 -12.47
N LEU A 226 9.01 9.30 -13.69
CA LEU A 226 8.12 8.89 -14.78
C LEU A 226 7.34 7.62 -14.43
N PHE A 227 8.03 6.61 -13.87
CA PHE A 227 7.37 5.36 -13.46
C PHE A 227 6.29 5.61 -12.40
N ASN A 228 6.62 6.32 -11.33
CA ASN A 228 5.67 6.58 -10.25
C ASN A 228 4.51 7.49 -10.71
N LEU A 229 4.76 8.43 -11.62
CA LEU A 229 3.72 9.28 -12.19
C LEU A 229 2.79 8.49 -13.12
N SER A 230 3.34 7.59 -13.95
CA SER A 230 2.55 6.70 -14.80
C SER A 230 1.74 5.68 -13.99
N ASP A 231 2.31 5.08 -12.93
CA ASP A 231 1.57 4.20 -12.01
C ASP A 231 0.43 4.98 -11.30
N TRP A 232 0.72 6.18 -10.81
CA TRP A 232 -0.27 7.04 -10.19
C TRP A 232 -1.38 7.45 -11.18
N ALA A 233 -1.02 7.84 -12.40
CA ALA A 233 -1.97 8.20 -13.45
C ALA A 233 -2.84 7.00 -13.85
N GLY A 234 -2.25 5.81 -14.01
CA GLY A 234 -2.99 4.57 -14.31
C GLY A 234 -4.02 4.24 -13.22
N ARG A 235 -3.63 4.30 -11.94
CA ARG A 235 -4.55 4.08 -10.81
C ARG A 235 -5.62 5.18 -10.72
N SER A 236 -5.26 6.43 -10.96
CA SER A 236 -6.19 7.56 -10.87
C SER A 236 -7.18 7.59 -12.04
N LEU A 237 -6.77 7.17 -13.24
CA LEU A 237 -7.65 7.06 -14.39
C LEU A 237 -8.78 6.05 -14.15
N THR A 238 -8.51 4.95 -13.42
CA THR A 238 -9.58 4.02 -13.03
C THR A 238 -10.62 4.67 -12.11
N ALA A 239 -10.30 5.76 -11.39
CA ALA A 239 -11.27 6.52 -10.61
C ALA A 239 -12.26 7.29 -11.50
N PHE A 240 -11.75 7.88 -12.59
CA PHE A 240 -12.53 8.69 -13.52
C PHE A 240 -13.27 7.86 -14.57
N CYS A 241 -12.69 6.72 -14.95
CA CYS A 241 -13.25 5.79 -15.94
C CYS A 241 -13.91 4.55 -15.31
N MET A 242 -14.33 4.60 -14.03
CA MET A 242 -15.24 3.58 -13.49
C MET A 242 -16.46 3.55 -14.39
N TRP A 243 -16.59 2.47 -15.17
CA TRP A 243 -17.70 2.23 -16.08
C TRP A 243 -19.00 2.49 -15.33
N VAL A 244 -19.76 3.49 -15.78
CA VAL A 244 -21.13 3.74 -15.36
C VAL A 244 -21.85 2.41 -15.53
N SER A 245 -22.17 1.72 -14.43
CA SER A 245 -23.10 0.61 -14.51
C SER A 245 -24.38 1.16 -15.15
N PRO A 246 -24.89 0.56 -16.23
CA PRO A 246 -26.20 0.95 -16.74
C PRO A 246 -27.18 0.83 -15.57
N GLU A 247 -27.89 1.92 -15.26
CA GLU A 247 -29.00 1.86 -14.32
C GLU A 247 -29.99 0.78 -14.80
N PRO A 248 -30.58 0.00 -13.88
CA PRO A 248 -31.62 -0.97 -14.23
C PRO A 248 -32.91 -0.29 -14.72
#